data_AF-D7CRH3-F1
#
_entry.id   AF-D7CRH3-F1
#
_cell.length_a   1.000
_cell.length_b   1.000
_cell.length_c   1.000
_cell.angle_alpha   90.00
_cell.angle_beta   90.00
_cell.angle_gamma   90.00
#
_symmetry.space_group_name_H-M   'P 1'
#
loop_
_entity.id
_entity.type
_entity.pdbx_description
1 polymer ?
#
loop_
_entity_poly.entity_id
_entity_poly.type
_entity_poly.pdbx_seq_one_letter_code
_entity_poly.pdbx_strand_id
1 'polypeptide(L)'
;MAQEGFDTLMALTDSRYTLSMIVARRAAQLKLGLPSVLPKEELPVTRNTVTIAMKELERGAALRWGRDLPSTEELRALVERERREESPAYSVSRRPAAEDDL
;
A
#
# COMPACT_ATOMS: atom_id res chain seq x y z
N MET A 1 -15.61 23.41 -3.82
CA MET A 1 -15.83 22.31 -4.79
C MET A 1 -15.73 21.02 -4.01
N ALA A 2 -16.80 20.22 -3.96
CA ALA A 2 -16.75 18.90 -3.33
C ALA A 2 -15.80 18.02 -4.14
N GLN A 3 -14.94 17.26 -3.46
CA GLN A 3 -13.98 16.37 -4.09
C GLN A 3 -14.76 15.33 -4.91
N GLU A 4 -14.52 15.26 -6.22
CA GLU A 4 -15.18 14.30 -7.11
C GLU A 4 -14.98 12.87 -6.56
N GLY A 5 -16.07 12.11 -6.40
CA GLY A 5 -16.07 10.78 -5.76
C GLY A 5 -16.43 10.77 -4.26
N PHE A 6 -16.56 11.92 -3.59
CA PHE A 6 -16.95 11.97 -2.17
C PHE A 6 -18.34 11.37 -1.90
N ASP A 7 -19.30 11.57 -2.80
CA ASP A 7 -20.65 10.99 -2.64
C ASP A 7 -20.63 9.46 -2.73
N THR A 8 -19.78 8.90 -3.60
CA THR A 8 -19.54 7.44 -3.67
C THR A 8 -18.93 6.92 -2.37
N LEU A 9 -17.93 7.62 -1.83
CA LEU A 9 -17.31 7.27 -0.54
C LEU A 9 -18.29 7.34 0.62
N MET A 10 -19.19 8.32 0.59
CA MET A 10 -20.26 8.46 1.58
C MET A 10 -21.29 7.35 1.48
N ALA A 11 -21.60 6.86 0.28
CA ALA A 11 -22.51 5.73 0.10
C ALA A 11 -21.91 4.39 0.59
N LEU A 12 -20.58 4.27 0.65
CA LEU A 12 -19.88 3.07 1.13
C LEU A 12 -19.86 2.94 2.66
N THR A 13 -20.15 4.01 3.40
CA THR A 13 -20.04 4.05 4.85
C THR A 13 -21.33 4.55 5.50
N ASP A 14 -21.54 4.18 6.75
CA ASP A 14 -22.70 4.59 7.54
C ASP A 14 -22.61 6.05 8.01
N SER A 15 -21.39 6.62 8.09
CA SER A 15 -21.18 7.99 8.55
C SER A 15 -19.91 8.64 7.98
N ARG A 16 -19.92 9.98 7.90
CA ARG A 16 -18.74 10.79 7.55
C ARG A 16 -17.56 10.53 8.50
N TYR A 17 -17.87 10.26 9.76
CA TYR A 17 -16.86 9.97 10.77
C TYR A 17 -16.18 8.63 10.50
N THR A 18 -16.96 7.60 10.18
CA THR A 18 -16.46 6.28 9.78
C THR A 18 -15.54 6.39 8.56
N LEU A 19 -15.99 7.10 7.51
CA LEU A 19 -15.17 7.35 6.32
C LEU A 19 -13.84 8.02 6.68
N SER A 20 -13.90 9.09 7.48
CA SER A 20 -12.72 9.82 7.91
C SER A 20 -11.75 8.93 8.69
N MET A 21 -12.26 8.07 9.57
CA MET A 21 -11.44 7.10 10.31
C MET A 21 -10.78 6.07 9.41
N ILE A 22 -11.52 5.50 8.44
CA ILE A 22 -11.00 4.51 7.49
C ILE A 22 -9.88 5.14 6.65
N VAL A 23 -10.15 6.31 6.06
CA VAL A 23 -9.17 7.05 5.25
C VAL A 23 -7.91 7.37 6.06
N ALA A 24 -8.07 7.89 7.29
CA ALA A 24 -6.93 8.24 8.15
C ALA A 24 -6.08 7.02 8.51
N ARG A 25 -6.71 5.91 8.88
CA ARG A 25 -6.01 4.65 9.20
C ARG A 25 -5.29 4.10 7.98
N ARG A 26 -5.92 4.10 6.81
CA ARG A 26 -5.29 3.63 5.57
C ARG A 26 -4.12 4.52 5.15
N ALA A 27 -4.27 5.85 5.25
CA ALA A 27 -3.17 6.77 4.99
C ALA A 27 -1.98 6.56 5.93
N ALA A 28 -2.23 6.22 7.20
CA ALA A 28 -1.18 5.86 8.15
C ALA A 28 -0.44 4.58 7.75
N GLN A 29 -1.17 3.54 7.29
CA GLN A 29 -0.55 2.32 6.76
C GLN A 29 0.36 2.59 5.57
N LEU A 30 -0.09 3.41 4.61
CA LEU A 30 0.73 3.81 3.45
C LEU A 30 2.01 4.54 3.89
N LYS A 31 1.92 5.42 4.91
CA LYS A 31 3.11 6.08 5.49
C LYS A 31 4.07 5.11 6.16
N LEU A 32 3.56 4.01 6.71
CA LEU A 32 4.36 2.95 7.32
C LEU A 32 4.99 1.99 6.29
N GLY A 33 4.77 2.23 5.00
CA GLY A 33 5.38 1.44 3.92
C GLY A 33 4.55 0.26 3.44
N LEU A 34 3.29 0.13 3.87
CA LEU A 34 2.39 -0.82 3.25
C LEU A 34 2.11 -0.38 1.80
N PRO A 35 2.12 -1.29 0.83
CA PRO A 35 1.89 -0.95 -0.57
C PRO A 35 0.46 -0.49 -0.80
N SER A 36 0.30 0.33 -1.85
CA SER A 36 -1.01 0.68 -2.39
C SER A 36 -1.65 -0.54 -3.05
N VAL A 37 -2.97 -0.65 -2.96
CA VAL A 37 -3.75 -1.69 -3.67
C VAL A 37 -4.11 -1.29 -5.09
N LEU A 38 -3.87 -0.03 -5.47
CA LEU A 38 -4.03 0.44 -6.84
C LEU A 38 -2.85 -0.01 -7.73
N PRO A 39 -3.11 -0.36 -9.00
CA PRO A 39 -2.06 -0.56 -9.98
C PRO A 39 -1.29 0.75 -10.23
N LYS A 40 -0.06 0.64 -10.74
CA LYS A 40 0.87 1.79 -10.86
C LYS A 40 0.31 2.89 -11.78
N GLU A 41 -0.49 2.50 -12.76
CA GLU A 41 -1.10 3.36 -13.77
C GLU A 41 -2.26 4.19 -13.19
N GLU A 42 -2.88 3.71 -12.11
CA GLU A 42 -3.99 4.39 -11.43
C GLU A 42 -3.56 5.13 -10.16
N LEU A 43 -2.29 4.99 -9.76
CA LEU A 43 -1.74 5.73 -8.65
C LEU A 43 -1.71 7.23 -8.98
N PRO A 44 -2.34 8.07 -8.15
CA PRO A 44 -2.26 9.51 -8.35
C PRO A 44 -0.80 9.96 -8.20
N VAL A 45 -0.37 10.90 -9.04
CA VAL A 45 0.99 11.47 -9.01
C VAL A 45 1.11 12.44 -7.82
N THR A 46 1.16 11.87 -6.61
CA THR A 46 1.20 12.61 -5.36
C THR A 46 1.89 11.81 -4.27
N ARG A 47 2.51 12.51 -3.32
CA ARG A 47 3.02 11.92 -2.07
C ARG A 47 1.96 11.95 -0.95
N ASN A 48 0.80 12.55 -1.20
CA ASN A 48 -0.26 12.65 -0.21
C ASN A 48 -0.97 11.30 -0.07
N THR A 49 -0.67 10.61 1.03
CA THR A 49 -1.24 9.31 1.38
C THR A 49 -2.73 9.35 1.65
N VAL A 50 -3.29 10.49 2.04
CA VAL A 50 -4.75 10.66 2.17
C VAL A 50 -5.41 10.64 0.80
N THR A 51 -4.83 11.33 -0.18
CA THR A 51 -5.34 11.33 -1.56
C THR A 51 -5.28 9.92 -2.17
N ILE A 52 -4.20 9.19 -1.93
CA ILE A 52 -4.07 7.79 -2.38
C ILE A 52 -5.12 6.91 -1.71
N ALA A 53 -5.28 6.99 -0.38
CA ALA A 53 -6.26 6.20 0.37
C ALA A 53 -7.71 6.49 -0.06
N MET A 54 -8.05 7.75 -0.34
CA MET A 54 -9.36 8.11 -0.90
C MET A 54 -9.56 7.49 -2.28
N LYS A 55 -8.53 7.49 -3.13
CA LYS A 55 -8.61 6.89 -4.47
C LYS A 55 -8.76 5.37 -4.43
N GLU A 56 -8.07 4.70 -3.51
CA GLU A 56 -8.22 3.26 -3.27
C GLU A 56 -9.68 2.91 -2.92
N LEU A 57 -10.30 3.68 -2.02
CA LEU A 57 -11.69 3.47 -1.62
C LEU A 57 -12.67 3.78 -2.76
N GLU A 58 -12.46 4.86 -3.50
CA GLU A 58 -13.32 5.26 -4.63
C GLU A 58 -13.36 4.18 -5.72
N ARG A 59 -12.23 3.51 -5.97
CA ARG A 59 -12.13 2.42 -6.95
C ARG A 59 -12.73 1.10 -6.48
N GLY A 60 -13.20 1.02 -5.22
CA GLY A 60 -13.64 -0.23 -4.63
C GLY A 60 -12.52 -1.27 -4.58
N ALA A 61 -11.26 -0.82 -4.50
CA ALA A 61 -10.13 -1.72 -4.32
C ALA A 61 -10.34 -2.54 -3.03
N ALA A 62 -9.67 -3.69 -2.92
CA ALA A 62 -9.90 -4.74 -1.92
C ALA A 62 -9.60 -4.38 -0.45
N LEU A 63 -9.92 -3.15 -0.03
CA LEU A 63 -9.87 -2.67 1.34
C LEU A 63 -11.05 -3.25 2.12
N ARG A 64 -10.75 -3.84 3.27
CA ARG A 64 -11.74 -4.31 4.24
C ARG A 64 -11.60 -3.50 5.53
N TRP A 65 -12.72 -3.13 6.12
CA TRP A 65 -12.78 -2.46 7.42
C TRP A 65 -13.75 -3.20 8.34
N GLY A 66 -13.43 -3.26 9.62
CA GLY A 66 -14.19 -4.05 10.59
C GLY A 66 -13.44 -4.22 11.90
N ARG A 67 -13.97 -5.10 12.76
CA ARG A 67 -13.39 -5.40 14.08
C ARG A 67 -12.40 -6.58 14.06
N ASP A 68 -12.57 -7.49 13.11
CA ASP A 68 -11.75 -8.68 12.96
C ASP A 68 -10.72 -8.47 11.84
N LEU A 69 -9.65 -7.76 12.16
CA LEU A 69 -8.58 -7.40 11.24
C LEU A 69 -7.22 -7.64 11.88
N PRO A 70 -6.19 -7.99 11.08
CA PRO A 70 -4.83 -8.13 11.57
C PRO A 70 -4.33 -6.81 12.16
N SER A 71 -3.45 -6.93 13.16
CA SER A 71 -2.73 -5.82 13.76
C SER A 71 -1.79 -5.16 12.75
N THR A 72 -1.39 -3.91 13.04
CA THR A 72 -0.42 -3.17 12.21
C THR A 72 0.92 -3.89 12.10
N GLU A 73 1.32 -4.60 13.16
CA GLU A 73 2.58 -5.35 13.19
C GLU A 73 2.53 -6.60 12.31
N GLU A 74 1.44 -7.36 12.38
CA GLU A 74 1.21 -8.51 11.49
C GLU A 74 1.17 -8.08 10.02
N LEU A 75 0.51 -6.97 9.72
CA LEU A 75 0.49 -6.41 8.36
C LEU A 75 1.90 -6.03 7.87
N ARG A 76 2.73 -5.43 8.73
CA ARG A 76 4.12 -5.09 8.38
C ARG A 76 4.93 -6.35 8.10
N ALA A 77 4.82 -7.36 8.96
CA ALA A 77 5.55 -8.61 8.81
C ALA A 77 5.19 -9.34 7.50
N LEU A 78 3.90 -9.31 7.11
CA LEU A 78 3.45 -9.87 5.83
C LEU A 78 4.07 -9.14 4.63
N VAL A 79 4.07 -7.81 4.65
CA VAL A 79 4.67 -6.99 3.56
C VAL A 79 6.18 -7.21 3.48
N GLU A 80 6.87 -7.30 4.60
CA GLU A 80 8.31 -7.58 4.61
C GLU A 80 8.63 -8.96 4.04
N ARG A 81 7.80 -9.97 4.33
CA ARG A 81 7.95 -11.31 3.75
C ARG A 81 7.77 -11.28 2.23
N GLU A 82 6.70 -10.66 1.75
CA GLU A 82 6.40 -10.55 0.31
C GLU A 82 7.54 -9.82 -0.44
N ARG A 83 8.04 -8.71 0.12
CA ARG A 83 9.17 -7.97 -0.47
C ARG A 83 10.46 -8.79 -0.54
N ARG A 84 10.71 -9.68 0.44
CA ARG A 84 11.87 -10.59 0.42
C ARG A 84 11.72 -11.66 -0.66
N GLU A 85 10.51 -12.15 -0.87
CA GLU A 85 10.20 -13.16 -1.90
C GLU A 85 10.25 -12.55 -3.31
N GLU A 86 9.82 -11.30 -3.50
CA GLU A 86 9.90 -10.58 -4.78
C GLU A 86 11.31 -10.10 -5.16
N SER A 87 12.24 -10.05 -4.20
CA SER A 87 13.63 -9.71 -4.49
C SER A 87 14.33 -10.95 -5.06
N PRO A 88 14.58 -11.05 -6.39
CA PRO A 88 15.35 -12.18 -6.90
C PRO A 88 16.71 -12.15 -6.20
N ALA A 89 17.08 -13.27 -5.59
CA ALA A 89 18.40 -13.48 -5.04
C ALA A 89 19.41 -13.33 -6.17
N TYR A 90 19.91 -12.10 -6.37
CA TYR A 90 21.01 -11.84 -7.29
C TYR A 90 22.27 -12.38 -6.61
N SER A 91 22.49 -13.68 -6.71
CA SER A 91 23.78 -14.28 -6.40
C SER A 91 24.77 -13.77 -7.44
N VAL A 92 25.55 -12.76 -7.07
CA VAL A 92 26.76 -12.41 -7.81
C VAL A 92 27.71 -13.59 -7.64
N SER A 93 27.69 -14.52 -8.59
CA SER A 93 28.74 -15.53 -8.72
C SER A 93 30.03 -14.78 -9.04
N ARG A 94 30.82 -14.50 -8.01
CA ARG A 94 32.19 -13.98 -8.14
C ARG A 94 32.99 -15.01 -8.93
N ARG A 95 33.25 -14.76 -10.21
CA ARG A 95 34.29 -15.49 -10.95
C ARG A 95 35.62 -15.22 -10.23
N PRO A 96 36.35 -16.23 -9.74
CA PRO A 96 37.72 -16.01 -9.33
C PRO A 96 38.48 -15.54 -10.57
N ALA A 97 39.12 -14.38 -10.48
CA ALA A 97 40.06 -13.93 -11.47
C ALA A 97 41.14 -15.01 -11.58
N ALA A 98 41.25 -15.62 -12.75
CA ALA A 98 42.41 -16.45 -13.05
C ALA A 98 43.63 -15.55 -12.88
N GLU A 99 44.52 -15.95 -11.97
CA GLU A 99 45.87 -15.44 -11.86
C GLU A 99 46.57 -15.78 -13.18
N ASP A 100 46.67 -14.81 -14.09
CA ASP A 100 47.61 -14.86 -15.19
C ASP A 100 49.01 -14.66 -14.60
N ASP A 101 49.58 -15.76 -14.10
CA ASP A 101 50.99 -15.89 -13.76
C ASP A 101 51.81 -16.12 -15.05
N LEU A 102 52.75 -15.18 -15.28
CA LEU A 102 54.04 -15.26 -15.99
C LEU A 102 54.08 -15.48 -17.51
#